data_AF-A0A7J7P247-F1
#
_entry.id   AF-A0A7J7P247-F1
#
_cell.length_a   1.000
_cell.length_b   1.000
_cell.length_c   1.000
_cell.angle_alpha   90.00
_cell.angle_beta   90.00
_cell.angle_gamma   90.00
#
_symmetry.space_group_name_H-M   'P 1'
#
loop_
_entity.id
_entity.type
_entity.pdbx_description
1 polymer ?
#
loop_
_entity_poly.entity_id
_entity_poly.type
_entity_poly.pdbx_seq_one_letter_code
_entity_poly.pdbx_strand_id
1 'polypeptide(L)'
;MVNQQQTSSQTKENSKILLVHQLICNLLEPSLRGNALSDLAKELKKDNSFAPLLWDSFGIIAVFLQEVISIYPAISPPVLTEEASTKVCNVLILLQGIASNLDTKTKLIESQLPLYLCPFLECASDTRPLENLRLCTLGVFHRLIKVSDTNVINFFLEKEIFPLCLLTIDKGGLQSKTVAVYIVKRIILHDEGLRYICGINTPRFFGLCGLLNSVVTSLDIGDRHSKKLLVQIIHCFLGLTVNARACDALRDYLPQKLRDTTFNDFLQDDPTICEHLRRLNSRIALGGQALLDAGNLNRIYE
;
A
#
# COMPACT_ATOMS: atom_id res chain seq x y z
N MET A 1 -24.03 35.54 20.66
CA MET A 1 -24.19 34.25 19.94
C MET A 1 -22.86 33.52 19.69
N VAL A 2 -21.70 34.20 19.69
CA VAL A 2 -20.37 33.56 19.49
C VAL A 2 -19.93 32.67 20.68
N ASN A 3 -20.21 33.06 21.93
CA ASN A 3 -19.78 32.30 23.11
C ASN A 3 -20.49 30.96 23.35
N GLN A 4 -21.75 30.78 22.91
CA GLN A 4 -22.48 29.51 23.07
C GLN A 4 -22.08 28.45 22.03
N GLN A 5 -21.63 28.87 20.84
CA GLN A 5 -21.10 27.95 19.83
C GLN A 5 -19.68 27.46 20.18
N GLN A 6 -18.87 28.28 20.85
CA GLN A 6 -17.53 27.87 21.33
C GLN A 6 -17.57 26.94 22.56
N THR A 7 -18.49 27.14 23.50
CA THR A 7 -18.63 26.23 24.66
C THR A 7 -19.25 24.88 24.28
N SER A 8 -20.19 24.85 23.34
CA SER A 8 -20.80 23.60 22.87
C SER A 8 -19.88 22.75 21.99
N SER A 9 -18.92 23.35 21.30
CA SER A 9 -17.87 22.64 20.54
C SER A 9 -16.80 22.05 21.45
N GLN A 10 -16.29 22.81 22.42
CA GLN A 10 -15.33 22.31 23.43
C GLN A 10 -15.89 21.15 24.28
N THR A 11 -17.17 21.21 24.65
CA THR A 11 -17.80 20.14 25.45
C THR A 11 -17.93 18.84 24.65
N LYS A 12 -18.21 18.93 23.34
CA LYS A 12 -18.28 17.74 22.46
C LYS A 12 -16.91 17.12 22.22
N GLU A 13 -15.87 17.94 22.10
CA GLU A 13 -14.49 17.49 21.92
C GLU A 13 -13.97 16.76 23.15
N ASN A 14 -14.24 17.29 24.35
CA ASN A 14 -13.90 16.61 25.62
C ASN A 14 -14.64 15.28 25.79
N SER A 15 -15.92 15.20 25.43
CA SER A 15 -16.68 13.94 25.49
C SER A 15 -16.14 12.89 24.51
N LYS A 16 -15.64 13.30 23.34
CA LYS A 16 -15.04 12.40 22.35
C LYS A 16 -13.72 11.83 22.85
N ILE A 17 -12.87 12.67 23.45
CA ILE A 17 -11.60 12.24 24.05
C ILE A 17 -11.87 11.19 25.14
N LEU A 18 -12.82 11.45 26.04
CA LEU A 18 -13.18 10.52 27.12
C LEU A 18 -13.65 9.16 26.56
N LEU A 19 -14.47 9.18 25.50
CA LEU A 19 -14.91 7.97 24.82
C LEU A 19 -13.75 7.16 24.25
N VAL A 20 -12.80 7.81 23.55
CA VAL A 20 -11.62 7.13 23.00
C VAL A 20 -10.77 6.50 24.11
N HIS A 21 -10.53 7.22 25.21
CA HIS A 21 -9.81 6.68 26.37
C HIS A 21 -10.51 5.45 26.96
N GLN A 22 -11.84 5.50 27.13
CA GLN A 22 -12.61 4.36 27.63
C GLN A 22 -12.50 3.15 26.69
N LEU A 23 -12.61 3.37 25.38
CA LEU A 23 -12.46 2.30 24.40
C LEU A 23 -11.06 1.68 24.41
N ILE A 24 -10.01 2.50 24.60
CA ILE A 24 -8.64 2.01 24.74
C ILE A 24 -8.50 1.14 25.98
N CYS A 25 -9.04 1.56 27.14
CA CYS A 25 -9.06 0.72 28.33
C CYS A 25 -9.81 -0.61 28.09
N ASN A 26 -10.93 -0.57 27.37
CA ASN A 26 -11.71 -1.77 27.04
C ASN A 26 -10.96 -2.77 26.14
N LEU A 27 -9.88 -2.37 25.45
CA LEU A 27 -9.06 -3.31 24.68
C LEU A 27 -8.31 -4.31 25.57
N LEU A 28 -7.97 -3.89 26.80
CA LEU A 28 -7.26 -4.74 27.76
C LEU A 28 -8.16 -5.85 28.31
N GLU A 29 -9.47 -5.62 28.36
CA GLU A 29 -10.47 -6.58 28.80
C GLU A 29 -10.91 -7.51 27.66
N PRO A 30 -10.59 -8.83 27.69
CA PRO A 30 -10.86 -9.75 26.58
C PRO A 30 -12.34 -9.79 26.17
N SER A 31 -13.26 -9.67 27.13
CA SER A 31 -14.71 -9.71 26.87
C SER A 31 -15.24 -8.48 26.12
N LEU A 32 -14.58 -7.33 26.26
CA LEU A 32 -14.98 -6.06 25.62
C LEU A 32 -14.18 -5.75 24.36
N ARG A 33 -13.03 -6.41 24.19
CA ARG A 33 -12.04 -6.10 23.15
C ARG A 33 -12.60 -6.09 21.73
N GLY A 34 -13.43 -7.06 21.36
CA GLY A 34 -13.99 -7.15 20.00
C GLY A 34 -14.79 -5.90 19.61
N ASN A 35 -15.64 -5.42 20.53
CA ASN A 35 -16.44 -4.22 20.33
C ASN A 35 -15.57 -2.96 20.34
N ALA A 36 -14.63 -2.87 21.28
CA ALA A 36 -13.69 -1.76 21.38
C ALA A 36 -12.84 -1.60 20.11
N LEU A 37 -12.34 -2.69 19.53
CA LEU A 37 -11.61 -2.67 18.25
C LEU A 37 -12.49 -2.13 17.12
N SER A 38 -13.72 -2.60 17.01
CA SER A 38 -14.67 -2.17 15.97
C SER A 38 -14.96 -0.68 16.06
N ASP A 39 -15.22 -0.18 17.27
CA ASP A 39 -15.60 1.22 17.48
C ASP A 39 -14.40 2.17 17.35
N LEU A 40 -13.23 1.80 17.86
CA LEU A 40 -12.00 2.56 17.64
C LEU A 40 -11.65 2.61 16.15
N ALA A 41 -11.79 1.52 15.40
CA ALA A 41 -11.51 1.50 13.97
C ALA A 41 -12.47 2.42 13.17
N LYS A 42 -13.73 2.55 13.62
CA LYS A 42 -14.68 3.52 13.05
C LYS A 42 -14.31 4.96 13.38
N GLU A 43 -13.92 5.23 14.63
CA GLU A 43 -13.50 6.58 15.05
C GLU A 43 -12.21 7.01 14.35
N LEU A 44 -11.24 6.11 14.18
CA LEU A 44 -9.98 6.39 13.49
C LEU A 44 -10.19 6.84 12.04
N LYS A 45 -11.18 6.26 11.36
CA LYS A 45 -11.55 6.65 9.98
C LYS A 45 -12.11 8.07 9.91
N LYS A 46 -12.72 8.56 10.99
CA LYS A 46 -13.25 9.92 11.10
C LYS A 46 -12.14 10.90 11.50
N ASP A 47 -11.28 10.48 12.42
CA ASP A 47 -10.28 11.30 13.05
C ASP A 47 -9.07 10.46 13.49
N ASN A 48 -7.92 10.73 12.88
CA ASN A 48 -6.68 10.00 13.15
C ASN A 48 -5.80 10.67 14.23
N SER A 49 -6.28 11.74 14.88
CA SER A 49 -5.49 12.51 15.87
C SER A 49 -5.09 11.69 17.09
N PHE A 50 -5.86 10.66 17.45
CA PHE A 50 -5.58 9.80 18.61
C PHE A 50 -4.68 8.59 18.29
N ALA A 51 -4.18 8.44 17.07
CA ALA A 51 -3.28 7.33 16.73
C ALA A 51 -2.02 7.25 17.62
N PRO A 52 -1.37 8.38 18.01
CA PRO A 52 -0.28 8.35 18.98
C PRO A 52 -0.68 7.77 20.33
N LEU A 53 -1.89 8.08 20.80
CA LEU A 53 -2.42 7.55 22.06
C LEU A 53 -2.51 6.03 22.04
N LEU A 54 -2.85 5.41 20.90
CA LEU A 54 -2.86 3.94 20.77
C LEU A 54 -1.46 3.34 20.95
N TRP A 55 -0.42 4.01 20.46
CA TRP A 55 0.95 3.54 20.57
C TRP A 55 1.50 3.71 21.99
N ASP A 56 1.28 4.87 22.60
CA ASP A 56 1.86 5.21 23.90
C ASP A 56 1.06 4.62 25.09
N SER A 57 -0.16 4.11 24.85
CA SER A 57 -0.97 3.46 25.88
C SER A 57 -0.44 2.07 26.26
N PHE A 58 -0.37 1.81 27.56
CA PHE A 58 0.16 0.56 28.10
C PHE A 58 -0.61 -0.67 27.59
N GLY A 59 0.12 -1.67 27.10
CA GLY A 59 -0.42 -2.98 26.70
C GLY A 59 -1.16 -3.01 25.36
N ILE A 60 -1.46 -1.87 24.73
CA ILE A 60 -2.29 -1.82 23.51
C ILE A 60 -1.60 -2.46 22.31
N ILE A 61 -0.31 -2.16 22.09
CA ILE A 61 0.45 -2.78 21.00
C ILE A 61 0.61 -4.30 21.21
N ALA A 62 0.71 -4.75 22.47
CA ALA A 62 0.74 -6.18 22.80
C ALA A 62 -0.62 -6.85 22.51
N VAL A 63 -1.74 -6.18 22.80
CA VAL A 63 -3.08 -6.65 22.42
C VAL A 63 -3.22 -6.75 20.90
N PHE A 64 -2.75 -5.76 20.14
CA PHE A 64 -2.77 -5.82 18.68
C PHE A 64 -1.97 -7.00 18.14
N LEU A 65 -0.77 -7.22 18.68
CA LEU A 65 0.07 -8.35 18.32
C LEU A 65 -0.62 -9.68 18.67
N GLN A 66 -1.24 -9.79 19.85
CA GLN A 66 -1.99 -10.97 20.27
C GLN A 66 -3.12 -11.31 19.27
N GLU A 67 -3.88 -10.31 18.84
CA GLU A 67 -4.97 -10.51 17.86
C GLU A 67 -4.43 -10.92 16.49
N VAL A 68 -3.30 -10.35 16.05
CA VAL A 68 -2.62 -10.71 14.79
C VAL A 68 -2.15 -12.17 14.81
N ILE A 69 -1.43 -12.58 15.85
CA ILE A 69 -0.89 -13.96 15.93
C ILE A 69 -1.98 -15.00 16.19
N SER A 70 -3.11 -14.60 16.79
CA SER A 70 -4.21 -15.53 17.10
C SER A 70 -4.81 -16.18 15.86
N ILE A 71 -4.73 -15.51 14.69
CA ILE A 71 -5.29 -16.03 13.44
C ILE A 71 -4.32 -16.88 12.63
N TYR A 72 -3.03 -16.95 12.99
CA TYR A 72 -2.03 -17.71 12.22
C TYR A 72 -2.43 -19.18 11.95
N PRO A 73 -2.98 -19.93 12.92
CA PRO A 73 -3.41 -21.31 12.67
C PRO A 73 -4.53 -21.43 11.62
N ALA A 74 -5.29 -20.37 11.38
CA ALA A 74 -6.40 -20.34 10.42
C ALA A 74 -6.01 -19.87 9.01
N ILE A 75 -4.73 -19.56 8.79
CA ILE A 75 -4.19 -19.14 7.48
C ILE A 75 -3.69 -20.33 6.68
N SER A 76 -3.16 -21.35 7.37
CA SER A 76 -2.67 -22.58 6.78
C SER A 76 -2.98 -23.77 7.72
N PRO A 77 -4.04 -24.56 7.43
CA PRO A 77 -4.94 -24.47 6.29
C PRO A 77 -5.85 -23.21 6.33
N PRO A 78 -6.34 -22.72 5.18
CA PRO A 78 -7.12 -21.48 5.09
C PRO A 78 -8.57 -21.68 5.58
N VAL A 79 -8.77 -21.66 6.90
CA VAL A 79 -10.07 -21.87 7.58
C VAL A 79 -10.56 -20.60 8.31
N LEU A 80 -10.04 -19.43 7.93
CA LEU A 80 -10.38 -18.14 8.54
C LEU A 80 -11.86 -17.78 8.33
N THR A 81 -12.57 -17.51 9.44
CA THR A 81 -13.98 -17.10 9.41
C THR A 81 -14.14 -15.60 9.08
N GLU A 82 -15.32 -15.20 8.61
CA GLU A 82 -15.62 -13.76 8.37
C GLU A 82 -15.52 -12.93 9.66
N GLU A 83 -15.94 -13.47 10.80
CA GLU A 83 -15.87 -12.79 12.10
C GLU A 83 -14.42 -12.58 12.55
N ALA A 84 -13.58 -13.63 12.49
CA ALA A 84 -12.17 -13.54 12.85
C ALA A 84 -11.41 -12.58 11.93
N SER A 85 -11.68 -12.64 10.61
CA SER A 85 -11.15 -11.69 9.63
C SER A 85 -11.56 -10.25 9.96
N THR A 86 -12.83 -10.00 10.27
CA THR A 86 -13.33 -8.66 10.61
C THR A 86 -12.62 -8.11 11.86
N LYS A 87 -12.47 -8.94 12.89
CA LYS A 87 -11.82 -8.54 14.15
C LYS A 87 -10.36 -8.14 13.93
N VAL A 88 -9.56 -8.96 13.24
CA VAL A 88 -8.16 -8.63 12.96
C VAL A 88 -8.03 -7.47 11.96
N CYS A 89 -8.95 -7.33 11.00
CA CYS A 89 -8.98 -6.18 10.10
C CYS A 89 -9.20 -4.86 10.85
N ASN A 90 -9.97 -4.86 11.95
CA ASN A 90 -10.08 -3.68 12.82
C ASN A 90 -8.73 -3.33 13.47
N VAL A 91 -7.96 -4.32 13.92
CA VAL A 91 -6.59 -4.11 14.40
C VAL A 91 -5.71 -3.52 13.30
N LEU A 92 -5.78 -4.06 12.08
CA LEU A 92 -5.01 -3.56 10.93
C LEU A 92 -5.40 -2.11 10.57
N ILE A 93 -6.67 -1.72 10.72
CA ILE A 93 -7.10 -0.33 10.56
C ILE A 93 -6.45 0.57 11.61
N LEU A 94 -6.40 0.14 12.88
CA LEU A 94 -5.74 0.90 13.95
C LEU A 94 -4.23 1.04 13.69
N LEU A 95 -3.57 -0.03 13.24
CA LEU A 95 -2.17 -0.01 12.80
C LEU A 95 -1.96 0.92 11.59
N GLN A 96 -2.93 1.03 10.67
CA GLN A 96 -2.87 2.02 9.59
C GLN A 96 -2.87 3.46 10.10
N GLY A 97 -3.59 3.75 11.19
CA GLY A 97 -3.57 5.08 11.82
C GLY A 97 -2.19 5.40 12.40
N ILE A 98 -1.62 4.45 13.15
CA ILE A 98 -0.26 4.52 13.71
C ILE A 98 0.77 4.70 12.59
N ALA A 99 0.66 3.93 11.50
CA ALA A 99 1.55 4.04 10.34
C ALA A 99 1.41 5.37 9.57
N SER A 100 0.30 6.10 9.74
CA SER A 100 0.05 7.37 9.05
C SER A 100 0.59 8.59 9.78
N ASN A 101 0.88 8.48 11.08
CA ASN A 101 1.47 9.55 11.89
C ASN A 101 3.00 9.43 11.88
N LEU A 102 3.71 10.55 11.70
CA LEU A 102 5.18 10.55 11.54
C LEU A 102 5.91 10.09 12.81
N ASP A 103 5.46 10.50 13.99
CA ASP A 103 6.11 10.17 15.27
C ASP A 103 5.98 8.69 15.60
N THR A 104 4.82 8.09 15.32
CA THR A 104 4.59 6.66 15.56
C THR A 104 5.05 5.76 14.42
N LYS A 105 5.13 6.26 13.19
CA LYS A 105 5.61 5.50 12.03
C LYS A 105 7.02 4.95 12.26
N THR A 106 7.94 5.81 12.72
CA THR A 106 9.32 5.41 12.97
C THR A 106 9.39 4.31 14.04
N LYS A 107 8.70 4.52 15.16
CA LYS A 107 8.61 3.52 16.25
C LYS A 107 8.02 2.18 15.77
N LEU A 108 7.03 2.22 14.88
CA LEU A 108 6.40 1.04 14.29
C LEU A 108 7.38 0.25 13.39
N ILE A 109 8.25 0.93 12.64
CA ILE A 109 9.27 0.28 11.82
C ILE A 109 10.37 -0.31 12.70
N GLU A 110 10.86 0.45 13.67
CA GLU A 110 11.92 0.04 14.60
C GLU A 110 11.53 -1.18 15.45
N SER A 111 10.25 -1.27 15.84
CA SER A 111 9.74 -2.43 16.60
C SER A 111 9.63 -3.72 15.78
N GLN A 112 9.81 -3.64 14.46
CA GLN A 112 9.61 -4.75 13.52
C GLN A 112 8.20 -5.38 13.56
N LEU A 113 7.22 -4.74 14.19
CA LEU A 113 5.84 -5.23 14.24
C LEU A 113 5.25 -5.51 12.85
N PRO A 114 5.51 -4.72 11.79
CA PRO A 114 4.99 -5.01 10.45
C PRO A 114 5.37 -6.40 9.91
N LEU A 115 6.45 -7.02 10.39
CA LEU A 115 6.87 -8.36 9.97
C LEU A 115 5.88 -9.45 10.39
N TYR A 116 5.16 -9.25 11.50
CA TYR A 116 4.08 -10.14 11.92
C TYR A 116 2.86 -10.08 10.99
N LEU A 117 2.81 -9.11 10.07
CA LEU A 117 1.75 -9.01 9.07
C LEU A 117 2.11 -9.72 7.76
N CYS A 118 3.39 -10.00 7.52
CA CYS A 118 3.86 -10.64 6.28
C CYS A 118 3.18 -11.99 5.97
N PRO A 119 2.94 -12.90 6.94
CA PRO A 119 2.23 -14.16 6.68
C PRO A 119 0.84 -13.96 6.06
N PHE A 120 0.20 -12.81 6.28
CA PHE A 120 -1.12 -12.49 5.71
C PHE A 120 -1.06 -12.23 4.19
N LEU A 121 0.11 -11.85 3.67
CA LEU A 121 0.35 -11.66 2.23
C LEU A 121 0.76 -12.95 1.51
N GLU A 122 1.33 -13.92 2.24
CA GLU A 122 1.79 -15.20 1.69
C GLU A 122 0.65 -16.20 1.45
N CYS A 123 -0.49 -16.02 2.10
CA CYS A 123 -1.63 -16.93 1.96
C CYS A 123 -2.11 -16.98 0.49
N ALA A 124 -2.18 -18.18 -0.08
CA ALA A 124 -2.52 -18.38 -1.50
C ALA A 124 -4.04 -18.48 -1.78
N SER A 125 -4.89 -18.47 -0.75
CA SER A 125 -6.34 -18.61 -0.91
C SER A 125 -7.02 -17.28 -1.27
N ASP A 126 -8.08 -17.37 -2.06
CA ASP A 126 -8.92 -16.29 -2.58
C ASP A 126 -10.27 -16.18 -1.88
N THR A 127 -10.47 -16.87 -0.74
CA THR A 127 -11.70 -16.72 0.03
C THR A 127 -11.88 -15.27 0.48
N ARG A 128 -13.12 -14.80 0.54
CA ARG A 128 -13.45 -13.43 0.93
C ARG A 128 -12.81 -12.99 2.26
N PRO A 129 -12.79 -13.80 3.35
CA PRO A 129 -12.11 -13.43 4.60
C PRO A 129 -10.61 -13.19 4.42
N LEU A 130 -9.94 -13.97 3.57
CA LEU A 130 -8.49 -13.88 3.34
C LEU A 130 -8.13 -12.75 2.38
N GLU A 131 -8.95 -12.49 1.35
CA GLU A 131 -8.79 -11.29 0.51
C GLU A 131 -8.93 -10.00 1.32
N ASN A 132 -9.93 -9.95 2.21
CA ASN A 132 -10.12 -8.81 3.12
C ASN A 132 -8.90 -8.62 4.05
N LEU A 133 -8.37 -9.72 4.59
CA LEU A 133 -7.19 -9.71 5.43
C LEU A 133 -5.97 -9.18 4.66
N ARG A 134 -5.74 -9.70 3.44
CA ARG A 134 -4.64 -9.27 2.56
C ARG A 134 -4.74 -7.79 2.22
N LEU A 135 -5.93 -7.32 1.85
CA LEU A 135 -6.16 -5.92 1.50
C LEU A 135 -5.94 -4.99 2.70
N CYS A 136 -6.43 -5.34 3.89
CA CYS A 136 -6.21 -4.55 5.10
C CYS A 136 -4.73 -4.50 5.50
N THR A 137 -4.01 -5.62 5.28
CA THR A 137 -2.56 -5.72 5.52
C THR A 137 -1.77 -4.82 4.58
N LEU A 138 -2.07 -4.89 3.27
CA LEU A 138 -1.51 -3.97 2.29
C LEU A 138 -1.83 -2.51 2.63
N GLY A 139 -2.98 -2.25 3.25
CA GLY A 139 -3.33 -0.94 3.79
C GLY A 139 -2.28 -0.41 4.77
N VAL A 140 -1.78 -1.23 5.71
CA VAL A 140 -0.73 -0.84 6.67
C VAL A 140 0.55 -0.47 5.92
N PHE A 141 1.02 -1.34 5.03
CA PHE A 141 2.24 -1.12 4.24
C PHE A 141 2.11 0.11 3.31
N HIS A 142 0.94 0.32 2.73
CA HIS A 142 0.64 1.51 1.95
C HIS A 142 0.78 2.79 2.78
N ARG A 143 0.27 2.82 4.02
CA ARG A 143 0.43 4.00 4.91
C ARG A 143 1.88 4.26 5.28
N LEU A 144 2.65 3.21 5.55
CA LEU A 144 4.10 3.32 5.81
C LEU A 144 4.81 4.00 4.64
N ILE A 145 4.60 3.51 3.42
CA ILE A 145 5.35 3.96 2.23
C ILE A 145 4.80 5.23 1.56
N LYS A 146 3.58 5.67 1.88
CA LYS A 146 2.95 6.85 1.25
C LYS A 146 3.74 8.15 1.44
N VAL A 147 4.41 8.31 2.57
CA VAL A 147 5.38 9.39 2.81
C VAL A 147 6.63 8.67 3.29
N SER A 148 7.41 8.19 2.32
CA SER A 148 8.58 7.34 2.53
C SER A 148 9.86 8.16 2.43
N ASP A 149 10.71 7.99 3.43
CA ASP A 149 12.12 8.32 3.36
C ASP A 149 12.93 7.05 2.98
N THR A 150 14.24 7.21 2.92
CA THR A 150 15.16 6.11 2.60
C THR A 150 15.09 4.96 3.63
N ASN A 151 14.82 5.23 4.90
CA ASN A 151 14.72 4.20 5.93
C ASN A 151 13.50 3.30 5.69
N VAL A 152 12.35 3.89 5.32
CA VAL A 152 11.15 3.13 4.95
C VAL A 152 11.43 2.27 3.71
N ILE A 153 12.09 2.82 2.69
CA ILE A 153 12.41 2.05 1.48
C ILE A 153 13.34 0.88 1.81
N ASN A 154 14.42 1.11 2.55
CA ASN A 154 15.34 0.05 2.95
C ASN A 154 14.65 -1.03 3.78
N PHE A 155 13.76 -0.67 4.70
CA PHE A 155 12.95 -1.65 5.44
C PHE A 155 12.13 -2.55 4.51
N PHE A 156 11.49 -2.00 3.46
CA PHE A 156 10.71 -2.79 2.50
C PHE A 156 11.56 -3.74 1.66
N LEU A 157 12.81 -3.36 1.37
CA LEU A 157 13.74 -4.16 0.59
C LEU A 157 14.40 -5.24 1.44
N GLU A 158 14.97 -4.88 2.58
CA GLU A 158 15.72 -5.78 3.48
C GLU A 158 14.84 -6.83 4.15
N LYS A 159 13.57 -6.49 4.40
CA LYS A 159 12.62 -7.39 5.06
C LYS A 159 11.72 -8.15 4.09
N GLU A 160 12.08 -8.18 2.80
CA GLU A 160 11.38 -8.95 1.77
C GLU A 160 9.89 -8.58 1.60
N ILE A 161 9.49 -7.35 1.97
CA ILE A 161 8.12 -6.85 1.74
C ILE A 161 7.89 -6.58 0.25
N PHE A 162 8.93 -6.15 -0.47
CA PHE A 162 8.86 -5.96 -1.92
C PHE A 162 8.45 -7.25 -2.66
N PRO A 163 9.09 -8.42 -2.47
CA PRO A 163 8.62 -9.66 -3.10
C PRO A 163 7.23 -10.11 -2.66
N LEU A 164 6.82 -9.87 -1.40
CA LEU A 164 5.45 -10.13 -0.96
C LEU A 164 4.42 -9.28 -1.73
N CYS A 165 4.76 -8.04 -2.06
CA CYS A 165 3.93 -7.22 -2.94
C CYS A 165 3.86 -7.81 -4.35
N LEU A 166 4.97 -8.31 -4.91
CA LEU A 166 4.96 -8.98 -6.22
C LEU A 166 4.09 -10.24 -6.20
N LEU A 167 4.18 -11.06 -5.14
CA LEU A 167 3.31 -12.22 -4.95
C LEU A 167 1.82 -11.83 -4.92
N THR A 168 1.50 -10.72 -4.27
CA THR A 168 0.12 -10.22 -4.21
C THR A 168 -0.35 -9.67 -5.56
N ILE A 169 0.52 -9.04 -6.35
CA ILE A 169 0.22 -8.60 -7.72
C ILE A 169 -0.07 -9.80 -8.62
N ASP A 170 0.63 -10.92 -8.42
CA ASP A 170 0.41 -12.16 -9.17
C ASP A 170 -0.93 -12.80 -8.80
N LYS A 171 -1.15 -13.07 -7.51
CA LYS A 171 -2.22 -13.97 -7.05
C LYS A 171 -3.43 -13.29 -6.41
N GLY A 172 -3.34 -12.04 -5.96
CA GLY A 172 -4.40 -11.39 -5.19
C GLY A 172 -5.58 -10.91 -6.03
N GLY A 173 -6.69 -10.56 -5.38
CA GLY A 173 -7.82 -9.90 -6.04
C GLY A 173 -7.49 -8.49 -6.56
N LEU A 174 -8.30 -7.95 -7.48
CA LEU A 174 -8.06 -6.68 -8.19
C LEU A 174 -7.72 -5.50 -7.25
N GLN A 175 -8.41 -5.39 -6.11
CA GLN A 175 -8.16 -4.34 -5.12
C GLN A 175 -6.80 -4.50 -4.44
N SER A 176 -6.47 -5.73 -4.03
CA SER A 176 -5.17 -6.09 -3.45
C SER A 176 -4.03 -5.82 -4.45
N LYS A 177 -4.20 -6.20 -5.73
CA LYS A 177 -3.25 -5.89 -6.81
C LYS A 177 -3.04 -4.38 -6.94
N THR A 178 -4.11 -3.58 -6.91
CA THR A 178 -4.03 -2.12 -7.03
C THR A 178 -3.16 -1.49 -5.93
N VAL A 179 -3.36 -1.90 -4.67
CA VAL A 179 -2.57 -1.37 -3.55
C VAL A 179 -1.13 -1.89 -3.60
N ALA A 180 -0.91 -3.16 -3.95
CA ALA A 180 0.42 -3.73 -4.08
C ALA A 180 1.24 -3.06 -5.20
N VAL A 181 0.66 -2.81 -6.38
CA VAL A 181 1.32 -2.04 -7.45
C VAL A 181 1.62 -0.61 -6.99
N TYR A 182 0.74 0.04 -6.22
CA TYR A 182 1.04 1.35 -5.65
C TYR A 182 2.28 1.32 -4.74
N ILE A 183 2.41 0.30 -3.88
CA ILE A 183 3.60 0.14 -3.01
C ILE A 183 4.85 -0.06 -3.86
N VAL A 184 4.80 -0.96 -4.85
CA VAL A 184 5.91 -1.20 -5.79
C VAL A 184 6.29 0.07 -6.55
N LYS A 185 5.30 0.84 -7.03
CA LYS A 185 5.52 2.15 -7.66
C LYS A 185 6.31 3.08 -6.74
N ARG A 186 5.93 3.18 -5.46
CA ARG A 186 6.64 4.04 -4.51
C ARG A 186 8.10 3.62 -4.30
N ILE A 187 8.39 2.33 -4.35
CA ILE A 187 9.76 1.80 -4.32
C ILE A 187 10.52 2.19 -5.59
N ILE A 188 9.93 1.99 -6.77
CA ILE A 188 10.54 2.34 -8.07
C ILE A 188 10.87 3.84 -8.15
N LEU A 189 10.00 4.70 -7.61
CA LEU A 189 10.18 6.14 -7.67
C LEU A 189 11.28 6.67 -6.73
N HIS A 190 11.78 5.85 -5.81
CA HIS A 190 12.90 6.21 -4.91
C HIS A 190 14.23 5.69 -5.48
N ASP A 191 15.34 6.43 -5.30
CA ASP A 191 16.66 6.06 -5.83
C ASP A 191 17.14 4.67 -5.39
N GLU A 192 17.07 4.39 -4.08
CA GLU A 192 17.47 3.08 -3.55
C GLU A 192 16.62 1.94 -4.09
N GLY A 193 15.31 2.14 -4.23
CA GLY A 193 14.42 1.12 -4.79
C GLY A 193 14.67 0.90 -6.28
N LEU A 194 14.84 1.96 -7.06
CA LEU A 194 15.20 1.85 -8.47
C LEU A 194 16.54 1.14 -8.67
N ARG A 195 17.55 1.48 -7.85
CA ARG A 195 18.87 0.84 -7.88
C ARG A 195 18.79 -0.64 -7.52
N TYR A 196 17.97 -1.00 -6.54
CA TYR A 196 17.72 -2.39 -6.15
C TYR A 196 17.07 -3.21 -7.27
N ILE A 197 16.08 -2.63 -7.95
CA ILE A 197 15.32 -3.29 -9.04
C ILE A 197 16.13 -3.37 -10.33
N CYS A 198 16.86 -2.31 -10.69
CA CYS A 198 17.60 -2.13 -11.95
C CYS A 198 19.13 -2.26 -11.79
N GLY A 199 19.58 -2.98 -10.76
CA GLY A 199 20.98 -3.37 -10.55
C GLY A 199 21.63 -4.11 -11.73
N ILE A 200 22.91 -4.48 -11.61
CA ILE A 200 23.74 -4.94 -12.74
C ILE A 200 23.32 -6.30 -13.32
N ASN A 201 22.68 -7.16 -12.52
CA ASN A 201 22.33 -8.54 -12.91
C ASN A 201 20.88 -8.84 -12.48
N THR A 202 19.87 -8.37 -13.22
CA THR A 202 18.50 -8.19 -12.68
C THR A 202 17.41 -9.10 -13.23
N PRO A 203 17.31 -10.34 -12.70
CA PRO A 203 16.06 -11.11 -12.74
C PRO A 203 14.87 -10.32 -12.16
N ARG A 204 15.10 -9.42 -11.19
CA ARG A 204 14.04 -8.60 -10.56
C ARG A 204 13.33 -7.68 -11.55
N PHE A 205 14.09 -6.98 -12.40
CA PHE A 205 13.54 -6.10 -13.42
C PHE A 205 12.68 -6.89 -14.41
N PHE A 206 13.22 -7.97 -14.99
CA PHE A 206 12.48 -8.77 -15.97
C PHE A 206 11.26 -9.47 -15.35
N GLY A 207 11.39 -9.98 -14.12
CA GLY A 207 10.28 -10.55 -13.36
C GLY A 207 9.16 -9.54 -13.11
N LEU A 208 9.52 -8.30 -12.72
CA LEU A 208 8.54 -7.22 -12.56
C LEU A 208 7.87 -6.86 -13.89
N CYS A 209 8.62 -6.68 -14.98
CA CYS A 209 8.04 -6.36 -16.29
C CYS A 209 7.11 -7.47 -16.79
N GLY A 210 7.52 -8.74 -16.69
CA GLY A 210 6.68 -9.89 -17.06
C GLY A 210 5.40 -9.97 -16.24
N LEU A 211 5.49 -9.73 -14.93
CA LEU A 211 4.35 -9.69 -14.03
C LEU A 211 3.37 -8.56 -14.38
N LEU A 212 3.87 -7.32 -14.55
CA LEU A 212 3.02 -6.19 -14.94
C LEU A 212 2.39 -6.40 -16.32
N ASN A 213 3.09 -7.04 -17.26
CA ASN A 213 2.54 -7.39 -18.57
C ASN A 213 1.39 -8.40 -18.47
N SER A 214 1.54 -9.45 -17.66
CA SER A 214 0.46 -10.41 -17.37
C SER A 214 -0.79 -9.69 -16.86
N VAL A 215 -0.60 -8.79 -15.88
CA VAL A 215 -1.70 -8.01 -15.31
C VAL A 215 -2.38 -7.15 -16.37
N VAL A 216 -1.63 -6.35 -17.14
CA VAL A 216 -2.16 -5.49 -18.21
C VAL A 216 -2.96 -6.30 -19.24
N THR A 217 -2.46 -7.50 -19.58
CA THR A 217 -3.13 -8.39 -20.53
C THR A 217 -4.49 -8.86 -20.02
N SER A 218 -4.60 -9.09 -18.71
CA SER A 218 -5.81 -9.56 -18.03
C SER A 218 -6.82 -8.47 -17.64
N LEU A 219 -6.51 -7.18 -17.84
CA LEU A 219 -7.41 -6.09 -17.43
C LEU A 219 -8.71 -6.08 -18.23
N ASP A 220 -9.83 -5.95 -17.52
CA ASP A 220 -11.14 -5.68 -18.10
C ASP A 220 -11.30 -4.17 -18.38
N ILE A 221 -11.51 -3.83 -19.64
CA ILE A 221 -11.61 -2.46 -20.17
C ILE A 221 -12.97 -1.81 -19.81
N GLY A 222 -13.92 -2.55 -19.24
CA GLY A 222 -15.18 -2.01 -18.70
C GLY A 222 -15.15 -1.62 -17.22
N ASP A 223 -14.14 -2.04 -16.46
CA ASP A 223 -14.12 -1.89 -15.00
C ASP A 223 -13.33 -0.66 -14.53
N ARG A 224 -13.99 0.22 -13.76
CA ARG A 224 -13.37 1.39 -13.12
C ARG A 224 -12.20 1.00 -12.20
N HIS A 225 -12.25 -0.15 -11.54
CA HIS A 225 -11.16 -0.63 -10.69
C HIS A 225 -9.93 -1.04 -11.52
N SER A 226 -10.12 -1.63 -12.69
CA SER A 226 -9.05 -1.89 -13.67
C SER A 226 -8.36 -0.59 -14.13
N LYS A 227 -9.10 0.52 -14.25
CA LYS A 227 -8.52 1.84 -14.58
C LYS A 227 -7.54 2.30 -13.52
N LYS A 228 -7.90 2.17 -12.25
CA LYS A 228 -7.01 2.55 -11.13
C LYS A 228 -5.72 1.72 -11.13
N LEU A 229 -5.83 0.42 -11.38
CA LEU A 229 -4.67 -0.47 -11.49
C LEU A 229 -3.78 -0.10 -12.68
N LEU A 230 -4.36 0.09 -13.87
CA LEU A 230 -3.64 0.49 -15.08
C LEU A 230 -2.83 1.78 -14.86
N VAL A 231 -3.43 2.79 -14.22
CA VAL A 231 -2.75 4.04 -13.89
C VAL A 231 -1.48 3.79 -13.05
N GLN A 232 -1.56 2.93 -12.03
CA GLN A 232 -0.37 2.61 -11.23
C GLN A 232 0.70 1.90 -12.05
N ILE A 233 0.30 1.01 -12.97
CA ILE A 233 1.23 0.28 -13.85
C ILE A 233 1.95 1.23 -14.80
N ILE A 234 1.24 2.20 -15.41
CA ILE A 234 1.84 3.23 -16.26
C ILE A 234 2.89 4.02 -15.49
N HIS A 235 2.60 4.40 -14.23
CA HIS A 235 3.57 5.08 -13.38
C HIS A 235 4.77 4.22 -13.02
N CYS A 236 4.59 2.91 -12.78
CA CYS A 236 5.72 1.99 -12.58
C CYS A 236 6.65 1.99 -13.79
N PHE A 237 6.11 1.81 -15.00
CA PHE A 237 6.91 1.83 -16.22
C PHE A 237 7.60 3.18 -16.44
N LEU A 238 6.90 4.29 -16.22
CA LEU A 238 7.52 5.61 -16.35
C LEU A 238 8.63 5.83 -15.31
N GLY A 239 8.46 5.35 -14.08
CA GLY A 239 9.52 5.37 -13.06
C GLY A 239 10.76 4.56 -13.48
N LEU A 240 10.56 3.39 -14.10
CA LEU A 240 11.66 2.57 -14.62
C LEU A 240 12.45 3.25 -15.73
N THR A 241 11.83 4.12 -16.55
CA THR A 241 12.55 4.88 -17.60
C THR A 241 13.61 5.84 -17.07
N VAL A 242 13.62 6.13 -15.76
CA VAL A 242 14.67 6.95 -15.12
C VAL A 242 16.02 6.22 -15.15
N ASN A 243 16.03 4.89 -15.15
CA ASN A 243 17.24 4.11 -15.33
C ASN A 243 17.48 3.88 -16.83
N ALA A 244 18.62 4.34 -17.36
CA ALA A 244 18.89 4.27 -18.79
C ALA A 244 18.85 2.84 -19.36
N ARG A 245 19.47 1.87 -18.68
CA ARG A 245 19.47 0.46 -19.10
C ARG A 245 18.07 -0.13 -19.10
N ALA A 246 17.28 0.17 -18.06
CA ALA A 246 15.89 -0.26 -18.00
C ALA A 246 15.06 0.38 -19.12
N CYS A 247 15.26 1.67 -19.40
CA CYS A 247 14.59 2.38 -20.49
C CYS A 247 14.87 1.72 -21.85
N ASP A 248 16.12 1.34 -22.12
CA ASP A 248 16.50 0.65 -23.34
C ASP A 248 15.85 -0.74 -23.42
N ALA A 249 15.88 -1.50 -22.33
CA ALA A 249 15.24 -2.82 -22.28
C ALA A 249 13.71 -2.73 -22.48
N LEU A 250 13.05 -1.67 -21.98
CA LEU A 250 11.61 -1.48 -22.15
C LEU A 250 11.17 -1.36 -23.63
N ARG A 251 12.09 -1.17 -24.57
CA ARG A 251 11.82 -1.30 -26.02
C ARG A 251 11.36 -2.69 -26.44
N ASP A 252 11.73 -3.73 -25.69
CA ASP A 252 11.33 -5.11 -25.96
C ASP A 252 10.32 -5.63 -24.93
N TYR A 253 10.33 -5.08 -23.71
CA TYR A 253 9.55 -5.60 -22.57
C TYR A 253 8.31 -4.78 -22.18
N LEU A 254 8.03 -3.63 -22.82
CA LEU A 254 6.79 -2.90 -22.55
C LEU A 254 5.58 -3.66 -23.16
N PRO A 255 4.47 -3.84 -22.40
CA PRO A 255 3.24 -4.47 -22.89
C PRO A 255 2.72 -3.83 -24.19
N GLN A 256 2.37 -4.67 -25.18
CA GLN A 256 1.86 -4.18 -26.48
C GLN A 256 0.59 -3.32 -26.32
N LYS A 257 -0.31 -3.70 -25.40
CA LYS A 257 -1.54 -2.93 -25.08
C LYS A 257 -1.27 -1.49 -24.59
N LEU A 258 -0.06 -1.18 -24.11
CA LEU A 258 0.35 0.18 -23.73
C LEU A 258 0.98 0.97 -24.90
N ARG A 259 1.27 0.31 -26.01
CA ARG A 259 1.84 0.92 -27.22
C ARG A 259 0.80 1.24 -28.27
N ASP A 260 -0.24 0.41 -28.35
CA ASP A 260 -1.33 0.56 -29.29
C ASP A 260 -2.46 1.44 -28.73
N THR A 261 -3.59 1.45 -29.43
CA THR A 261 -4.75 2.27 -29.07
C THR A 261 -5.71 1.59 -28.08
N THR A 262 -5.35 0.43 -27.51
CA THR A 262 -6.25 -0.41 -26.68
C THR A 262 -6.88 0.36 -25.52
N PHE A 263 -6.11 1.23 -24.85
CA PHE A 263 -6.57 1.97 -23.67
C PHE A 263 -6.95 3.43 -23.95
N ASN A 264 -7.00 3.87 -25.22
CA ASN A 264 -7.29 5.27 -25.55
C ASN A 264 -8.65 5.73 -25.02
N ASP A 265 -9.71 4.98 -25.32
CA ASP A 265 -11.08 5.29 -24.87
C ASP A 265 -11.18 5.15 -23.34
N PHE A 266 -10.50 4.13 -22.78
CA PHE A 266 -10.51 3.86 -21.34
C PHE A 266 -9.86 4.99 -20.51
N LEU A 267 -8.89 5.68 -21.09
CA LEU A 267 -8.15 6.77 -20.46
C LEU A 267 -8.63 8.16 -20.89
N GLN A 268 -9.57 8.26 -21.84
CA GLN A 268 -9.99 9.53 -22.45
C GLN A 268 -10.40 10.59 -21.41
N ASP A 269 -11.08 10.19 -20.34
CA ASP A 269 -11.51 11.10 -19.26
C ASP A 269 -10.38 11.58 -18.34
N ASP A 270 -9.14 11.11 -18.52
CA ASP A 270 -7.98 11.45 -17.70
C ASP A 270 -6.81 11.95 -18.57
N PRO A 271 -6.80 13.25 -18.94
CA PRO A 271 -5.80 13.80 -19.86
C PRO A 271 -4.38 13.71 -19.30
N THR A 272 -4.23 13.76 -17.98
CA THR A 272 -2.94 13.65 -17.29
C THR A 272 -2.34 12.26 -17.48
N ILE A 273 -3.15 11.20 -17.39
CA ILE A 273 -2.65 9.83 -17.61
C ILE A 273 -2.36 9.57 -19.09
N CYS A 274 -3.17 10.12 -19.99
CA CYS A 274 -2.87 10.09 -21.43
C CYS A 274 -1.50 10.76 -21.74
N GLU A 275 -1.18 11.87 -21.08
CA GLU A 275 0.15 12.51 -21.18
C GLU A 275 1.25 11.59 -20.64
N HIS A 276 1.05 10.96 -19.48
CA HIS A 276 2.02 10.01 -18.93
C HIS A 276 2.29 8.83 -19.87
N LEU A 277 1.26 8.28 -20.52
CA LEU A 277 1.41 7.20 -21.48
C LEU A 277 2.15 7.66 -22.75
N ARG A 278 1.81 8.84 -23.29
CA ARG A 278 2.53 9.43 -24.42
C ARG A 278 4.01 9.68 -24.09
N ARG A 279 4.29 10.19 -22.89
CA ARG A 279 5.66 10.41 -22.39
C ARG A 279 6.43 9.12 -22.17
N LEU A 280 5.77 8.06 -21.69
CA LEU A 280 6.38 6.74 -21.56
C LEU A 280 6.86 6.24 -22.93
N ASN A 281 5.98 6.30 -23.93
CA ASN A 281 6.31 5.89 -25.29
C ASN A 281 7.42 6.76 -25.91
N SER A 282 7.41 8.08 -25.69
CA SER A 282 8.46 8.97 -26.20
C SER A 282 9.83 8.72 -25.55
N ARG A 283 9.88 8.47 -24.25
CA ARG A 283 11.14 8.14 -23.55
C ARG A 283 11.75 6.84 -24.06
N ILE A 284 10.92 5.81 -24.25
CA ILE A 284 11.38 4.52 -24.77
C ILE A 284 11.88 4.64 -26.22
N ALA A 285 11.21 5.46 -27.04
CA ALA A 285 11.64 5.73 -28.41
C ALA A 285 13.02 6.41 -28.46
N LEU A 286 13.23 7.47 -27.65
CA LEU A 286 14.50 8.19 -27.58
C LEU A 286 15.65 7.30 -27.07
N GLY A 287 15.38 6.43 -26.11
CA GLY A 287 16.38 5.56 -25.47
C GLY A 287 17.04 6.22 -24.25
N GLY A 288 17.50 5.38 -23.33
CA GLY A 288 18.01 5.78 -22.02
C GLY A 288 19.26 6.65 -22.11
N GLN A 289 20.20 6.30 -22.98
CA GLN A 289 21.47 7.04 -23.14
C GLN A 289 21.25 8.46 -23.68
N ALA A 290 20.40 8.61 -24.69
CA ALA A 290 20.08 9.93 -25.25
C ALA A 290 19.35 10.84 -24.22
N LEU A 291 18.55 10.25 -23.32
CA LEU A 291 17.89 10.99 -22.24
C LEU A 291 18.85 11.41 -21.13
N LEU A 292 19.86 10.59 -20.82
CA LEU A 292 20.96 10.96 -19.92
C LEU A 292 21.74 12.14 -20.48
N ASP A 293 22.15 12.05 -21.74
CA ASP A 293 22.97 13.07 -22.40
C ASP A 293 22.24 14.41 -22.54
N ALA A 294 20.91 14.39 -22.64
CA ALA A 294 20.08 15.59 -22.73
C ALA A 294 19.61 16.17 -21.37
N GLY A 295 19.98 15.55 -20.23
CA GLY A 295 19.54 16.00 -18.91
C GLY A 295 18.02 15.85 -18.65
N ASN A 296 17.32 15.02 -19.44
CA ASN A 296 15.86 14.95 -19.48
C ASN A 296 15.25 13.82 -18.60
N LEU A 297 16.06 13.18 -17.76
CA LEU A 297 15.65 12.11 -16.84
C LEU A 297 14.98 12.61 -15.56
N ASN A 298 14.63 13.90 -15.49
CA ASN A 298 13.95 14.47 -14.33
C ASN A 298 12.73 13.62 -13.93
N ARG A 299 12.72 13.22 -12.66
CA ARG A 299 11.56 12.66 -11.98
C ARG A 299 10.53 13.76 -11.90
N ILE A 300 9.34 13.55 -12.46
CA ILE A 300 8.23 14.48 -12.27
C ILE A 300 7.17 13.71 -11.51
N TYR A 301 7.31 13.64 -10.19
CA TYR A 301 6.25 13.20 -9.27
C TYR A 301 6.52 13.79 -7.87
N GLU A 302 5.94 14.96 -7.61
CA GLU A 302 5.31 15.27 -6.32
C GLU A 302 3.80 15.31 -6.53
#